data_AF-A0A7D5R5A7-F1
#
_entry.id   AF-A0A7D5R5A7-F1
#
_cell.length_a   1.000
_cell.length_b   1.000
_cell.length_c   1.000
_cell.angle_alpha   90.00
_cell.angle_beta   90.00
_cell.angle_gamma   90.00
#
_symmetry.space_group_name_H-M   'P 1'
#
loop_
_entity.id
_entity.type
_entity.pdbx_description
1 polymer ?
#
loop_
_entity_poly.entity_id
_entity_poly.type
_entity_poly.pdbx_seq_one_letter_code
_entity_poly.pdbx_strand_id
1 'polypeptide(L)' 'MLKEFVYPFIIVISSFYFLFYMVHKIKYFDANELKAGVFLQDVVNDFLAEKKDKIIAVHPVMEKTLLVHYQE' A
#
# COMPACT_ATOMS: atom_id res chain seq x y z
N MET A 1 1.33 3.10 -54.08
CA MET A 1 2.48 3.58 -53.29
C MET A 1 1.97 4.07 -51.95
N LEU A 2 1.89 3.18 -50.96
CA LEU A 2 1.64 3.56 -49.56
C LEU A 2 2.98 4.01 -48.98
N LYS A 3 3.08 5.29 -48.61
CA LYS A 3 4.23 5.81 -47.88
C LYS A 3 4.12 5.34 -46.43
N GLU A 4 4.99 4.41 -46.05
CA GLU A 4 5.33 4.13 -44.65
C GLU A 4 5.97 5.40 -44.07
N PHE A 5 5.18 6.17 -43.32
CA PHE A 5 5.71 7.21 -42.44
C PHE A 5 5.97 6.58 -41.07
N VAL A 6 7.24 6.28 -40.87
CA VAL A 6 7.90 5.92 -39.62
C VAL A 6 7.42 6.85 -38.51
N TYR A 7 6.77 6.29 -37.48
CA TYR A 7 6.50 7.00 -36.22
C TYR A 7 7.66 6.73 -35.25
N PRO A 8 8.55 7.69 -34.97
CA PRO A 8 9.40 7.61 -33.78
C PRO A 8 8.71 8.23 -32.54
N PHE A 9 7.47 8.73 -32.67
CA PHE A 9 6.89 9.63 -31.66
C PHE A 9 5.97 8.97 -30.61
N ILE A 10 5.67 7.66 -30.74
CA ILE A 10 4.64 7.02 -29.89
C ILE A 10 5.24 6.35 -28.63
N ILE A 11 6.56 6.15 -28.54
CA ILE A 11 7.15 5.35 -27.45
C ILE A 11 7.38 6.14 -26.14
N VAL A 12 7.24 7.47 -26.12
CA VAL A 12 7.58 8.26 -24.91
C VAL A 12 6.40 8.41 -23.91
N ILE A 13 5.16 8.17 -24.31
CA ILE A 13 4.00 8.42 -23.44
C ILE A 13 3.71 7.25 -22.49
N SER A 14 4.14 6.02 -22.82
CA SER A 14 3.87 4.84 -21.98
C SER A 14 4.67 4.81 -20.67
N SER A 15 5.84 5.45 -20.61
CA SER A 15 6.70 5.41 -19.42
C SER A 15 6.37 6.49 -18.39
N PHE A 16 5.45 7.43 -18.69
CA PHE A 16 5.24 8.61 -17.85
C PHE A 16 4.00 8.52 -16.93
N TYR A 17 3.11 7.55 -17.13
CA TYR A 17 1.96 7.32 -16.23
C TYR A 17 2.29 6.53 -14.97
N PHE A 18 3.56 6.14 -14.77
CA PHE A 18 3.98 5.29 -13.66
C PHE A 18 4.57 6.07 -12.47
N LEU A 19 4.37 7.39 -12.38
CA LEU A 19 4.56 8.08 -11.11
C LEU A 19 3.27 7.98 -10.31
N PHE A 20 3.17 6.84 -9.64
CA PHE A 20 2.15 6.50 -8.67
C PHE A 20 1.91 7.67 -7.71
N TYR A 21 0.67 8.13 -7.71
CA TYR A 21 0.07 8.89 -6.62
C TYR A 21 0.00 7.96 -5.40
N MET A 22 1.13 7.66 -4.77
CA MET A 22 1.15 6.80 -3.57
C MET A 22 0.52 7.59 -2.43
N VAL A 23 -0.67 7.19 -2.00
CA VAL A 23 -1.43 7.89 -0.97
C VAL A 23 -1.01 7.37 0.40
N HIS A 24 -0.62 8.28 1.29
CA HIS A 24 -0.36 7.93 2.70
C HIS A 24 -1.69 7.59 3.40
N LYS A 25 -1.79 6.36 3.90
CA LYS A 25 -2.93 5.88 4.66
C LYS A 25 -2.50 5.44 6.06
N ILE A 26 -3.43 5.58 6.99
CA ILE A 26 -3.26 5.17 8.38
C ILE A 26 -4.37 4.17 8.68
N LYS A 27 -4.01 3.00 9.22
CA LYS A 27 -4.96 1.99 9.69
C LYS A 27 -4.80 1.77 11.19
N TYR A 28 -5.93 1.78 11.87
CA TYR A 28 -6.04 1.55 13.30
C TYR A 28 -6.46 0.10 13.55
N PHE A 29 -5.77 -0.55 14.49
CA PHE A 29 -6.05 -1.90 14.94
C PHE A 29 -6.30 -1.86 16.44
N ASP A 30 -7.44 -2.38 16.87
CA ASP A 30 -7.85 -2.44 18.27
C ASP A 30 -8.18 -3.87 18.66
N ALA A 31 -7.55 -4.38 19.72
CA ALA A 31 -7.83 -5.72 20.20
C ALA A 31 -9.26 -5.89 20.73
N ASN A 32 -9.92 -4.81 21.15
CA ASN A 32 -11.28 -4.86 21.68
C ASN A 32 -12.34 -5.02 20.57
N GLU A 33 -12.01 -4.66 19.33
CA GLU A 33 -12.89 -4.85 18.16
C GLU A 33 -12.75 -6.24 17.53
N LEU A 34 -11.77 -7.04 17.99
CA LEU A 34 -11.53 -8.38 17.49
C LEU A 34 -12.47 -9.40 18.14
N LYS A 35 -12.79 -10.45 17.38
CA LYS A 35 -13.54 -11.60 17.90
C LYS A 35 -12.72 -12.31 18.98
N ALA A 36 -13.40 -12.86 19.98
CA ALA A 36 -12.77 -13.69 21.01
C ALA A 36 -11.97 -14.83 20.37
N GLY A 37 -10.71 -14.99 20.79
CA GLY A 37 -9.78 -15.98 20.25
C GLY A 37 -8.92 -15.50 19.07
N VAL A 38 -9.11 -14.25 18.59
CA VAL A 38 -8.25 -13.64 17.57
C VAL A 38 -7.23 -12.72 18.24
N PHE A 39 -5.94 -12.96 18.01
CA PHE A 39 -4.89 -12.10 18.53
C PHE A 39 -4.63 -10.92 17.60
N LEU A 40 -4.47 -9.73 18.19
CA LEU A 40 -4.13 -8.50 17.47
C LEU A 40 -2.85 -8.68 16.64
N GLN A 41 -1.88 -9.40 17.20
CA GLN A 41 -0.60 -9.64 16.55
C GLN A 41 -0.74 -10.39 15.23
N ASP A 42 -1.62 -11.39 15.16
CA ASP A 42 -1.82 -12.18 13.93
C ASP A 42 -2.42 -11.30 12.82
N VAL A 43 -3.45 -10.53 13.15
CA VAL A 43 -4.13 -9.62 12.20
C VAL A 43 -3.17 -8.54 11.69
N VAL A 44 -2.36 -7.97 12.58
CA VAL A 44 -1.35 -6.97 12.22
C VAL A 44 -0.27 -7.61 11.36
N ASN A 45 0.22 -8.81 11.70
CA ASN A 45 1.23 -9.52 10.91
C ASN A 45 0.74 -9.84 9.50
N ASP A 46 -0.50 -10.31 9.35
CA ASP A 46 -1.10 -10.55 8.04
C ASP A 46 -1.16 -9.27 7.21
N PHE A 47 -1.56 -8.16 7.84
CA PHE A 47 -1.60 -6.86 7.18
C PHE A 47 -0.21 -6.36 6.75
N LEU A 48 0.80 -6.52 7.61
CA LEU A 48 2.18 -6.16 7.30
C LEU A 48 2.74 -7.04 6.17
N ALA A 49 2.41 -8.34 6.16
CA ALA A 49 2.80 -9.27 5.12
C ALA A 49 2.12 -8.99 3.76
N GLU A 50 0.89 -8.47 3.77
CA GLU A 50 0.18 -8.04 2.56
C GLU A 50 0.82 -6.79 1.95
N LYS A 51 1.11 -5.78 2.77
CA LYS A 51 1.57 -4.46 2.30
C LYS A 51 3.10 -4.38 2.11
N LYS A 52 3.89 -5.24 2.76
CA LYS A 52 5.35 -5.36 2.63
C LYS A 52 6.06 -4.00 2.57
N ASP A 53 6.67 -3.68 1.43
CA ASP A 53 7.51 -2.51 1.19
C ASP A 53 6.72 -1.19 1.21
N LYS A 54 5.38 -1.27 1.28
CA LYS A 54 4.51 -0.10 1.40
C LYS A 54 4.30 0.35 2.85
N ILE A 55 4.74 -0.42 3.85
CA ILE A 55 4.64 -0.01 5.26
C ILE A 55 5.67 1.09 5.54
N ILE A 56 5.19 2.22 6.06
CA ILE A 56 6.05 3.36 6.44
C ILE A 56 6.45 3.25 7.91
N ALA A 57 5.47 3.02 8.79
CA ALA A 57 5.71 3.02 10.22
C ALA A 57 4.61 2.25 10.97
N VAL A 58 4.98 1.69 12.12
CA VAL A 58 4.06 1.03 13.05
C VAL A 58 4.23 1.69 14.42
N HIS A 59 3.16 2.24 14.97
CA HIS A 59 3.16 2.95 16.24
C HIS A 59 2.18 2.31 17.24
N PRO A 60 2.67 1.84 18.41
CA PRO A 60 1.79 1.48 19.52
C PRO A 60 1.23 2.76 20.14
N VAL A 61 -0.09 2.87 20.25
CA VAL A 61 -0.75 4.06 20.82
C VAL A 61 -1.23 3.81 22.24
N MET A 62 -1.69 2.59 22.52
CA MET A 62 -2.12 2.12 23.85
C MET A 62 -1.82 0.62 23.97
N GLU A 63 -1.98 0.05 25.17
CA GLU A 63 -1.70 -1.38 25.46
C GLU A 63 -2.35 -2.37 24.49
N LYS A 64 -3.53 -2.04 23.97
CA LYS A 64 -4.35 -2.92 23.12
C LYS A 64 -4.52 -2.41 21.69
N THR A 65 -3.71 -1.42 21.31
CA THR A 65 -4.03 -0.59 20.15
C THR A 65 -2.79 -0.24 19.34
N LEU A 66 -2.88 -0.39 18.02
CA LEU A 66 -1.75 -0.25 17.12
C LEU A 66 -2.14 0.51 15.84
N LEU A 67 -1.32 1.48 15.47
CA LEU A 67 -1.45 2.26 14.24
C LEU A 67 -0.42 1.81 13.22
N VAL A 68 -0.86 1.53 11.99
CA VAL A 68 0.03 1.24 10.87
C VAL A 68 -0.12 2.30 9.81
N HIS A 69 1.00 2.93 9.46
CA HIS A 69 1.13 3.90 8.38
C HIS A 69 1.65 3.16 7.15
N TYR A 70 0.96 3.29 6.02
CA TYR A 70 1.31 2.60 4.78
C TYR A 70 0.96 3.43 3.55
N GLN A 71 1.61 3.13 2.43
CA GLN A 71 1.38 3.74 1.14
C GLN A 71 0.49 2.83 0.29
N GLU A 72 -0.39 3.39 -0.54
CA GLU A 72 -1.20 2.62 -1.48
C GLU A 72 -1.32 3.30 -2.84
#